data_AF-A0A3Q9J4F9-F1
#
_entry.id   AF-A0A3Q9J4F9-F1
#
_cell.length_a   1.000
_cell.length_b   1.000
_cell.length_c   1.000
_cell.angle_alpha   90.00
_cell.angle_beta   90.00
_cell.angle_gamma   90.00
#
_symmetry.space_group_name_H-M   'P 1'
#
loop_
_entity.id
_entity.type
_entity.pdbx_description
1 polymer ?
#
loop_
_entity_poly.entity_id
_entity_poly.type
_entity_poly.pdbx_seq_one_letter_code
_entity_poly.pdbx_strand_id
1 'polypeptide(L)'
;MTETAVYAAGGVVWREVEGKLTVLAVHRTGYADITLPKGKVDPGEMLAETAVREIFEETGIRVHLGIPVGISRYRLPSKRQKIVHYWSAHATEEAIRASTFRPNREIAALEWMTPKKALSSLSYPVDVEILQNFLRFVDDGVLSTFPIIVLRHAKATAREQWSGADAARPLNRRGVRQAQSIVGPLSAFGVRKIVSSDAVRCVTTVAPLAAALGRKIVRTSLISQDDWERGESDPRSVIGRRVRSGKPAVLCSHGPVLPDILSEIALATGTMRGSYLGSASSLEPASFSVVHLSTTNPGSGIIAIETHEPKP
;
A
#
# COMPACT_ATOMS: atom_id res chain seq x y z
N MET A 1 -19.82 25.28 -8.47
CA MET A 1 -19.73 23.85 -8.81
C MET A 1 -18.35 23.38 -8.40
N THR A 2 -18.24 22.50 -7.41
CA THR A 2 -16.96 21.98 -6.92
C THR A 2 -16.25 21.25 -8.06
N GLU A 3 -15.18 21.84 -8.58
CA GLU A 3 -14.35 21.20 -9.60
C GLU A 3 -13.79 19.90 -9.01
N THR A 4 -14.29 18.76 -9.49
CA THR A 4 -13.83 17.44 -9.03
C THR A 4 -12.39 17.24 -9.48
N ALA A 5 -11.49 17.04 -8.52
CA ALA A 5 -10.09 16.75 -8.80
C ALA A 5 -9.96 15.45 -9.62
N VAL A 6 -9.01 15.44 -10.55
CA VAL A 6 -8.63 14.26 -11.33
C VAL A 6 -7.53 13.53 -10.57
N TYR A 7 -7.84 12.35 -10.04
CA TYR A 7 -6.87 11.52 -9.35
C TYR A 7 -6.12 10.60 -10.31
N ALA A 8 -4.85 10.40 -10.02
CA ALA A 8 -3.95 9.54 -10.74
C ALA A 8 -2.94 8.90 -9.78
N ALA A 9 -2.34 7.81 -10.20
CA ALA A 9 -1.33 7.12 -9.41
C ALA A 9 -0.28 6.48 -10.32
N GLY A 10 0.93 6.29 -9.77
CA GLY A 10 2.04 5.66 -10.46
C GLY A 10 3.20 5.41 -9.51
N GLY A 11 4.41 5.34 -10.03
CA GLY A 11 5.56 5.08 -9.16
C GLY A 11 6.92 5.34 -9.76
N VAL A 12 7.91 5.44 -8.87
CA VAL A 12 9.32 5.36 -9.22
C VAL A 12 9.67 3.88 -9.27
N VAL A 13 9.63 3.31 -10.47
CA VAL A 13 10.02 1.91 -10.71
C VAL A 13 11.53 1.84 -10.75
N TRP A 14 12.12 0.98 -9.92
CA TRP A 14 13.57 0.92 -9.74
C TRP A 14 14.09 -0.51 -9.70
N ARG A 15 15.38 -0.65 -9.97
CA ARG A 15 16.16 -1.89 -9.78
C ARG A 15 17.61 -1.56 -9.46
N GLU A 16 18.31 -2.53 -8.90
CA GLU A 16 19.76 -2.48 -8.72
C GLU A 16 20.45 -3.48 -9.65
N VAL A 17 21.44 -3.01 -10.40
CA VAL A 17 22.29 -3.85 -11.25
C VAL A 17 23.73 -3.65 -10.80
N GLU A 18 24.37 -4.71 -10.30
CA GLU A 18 25.76 -4.65 -9.78
C GLU A 18 25.95 -3.54 -8.73
N GLY A 19 24.98 -3.38 -7.82
CA GLY A 19 24.98 -2.35 -6.78
C GLY A 19 24.71 -0.92 -7.27
N LYS A 20 24.37 -0.74 -8.56
CA LYS A 20 24.02 0.55 -9.14
C LYS A 20 22.52 0.66 -9.31
N LEU A 21 21.94 1.67 -8.67
CA LEU A 21 20.52 2.02 -8.81
C LEU A 21 20.21 2.53 -10.22
N THR A 22 19.14 2.01 -10.80
CA THR A 22 18.51 2.56 -12.01
C THR A 22 17.01 2.72 -11.79
N VAL A 23 16.44 3.75 -12.41
CA VAL A 23 15.01 4.05 -12.40
C VAL A 23 14.45 3.99 -13.81
N LEU A 24 13.21 3.56 -13.95
CA LEU A 24 12.52 3.44 -15.23
C LEU A 24 11.81 4.75 -15.57
N ALA A 25 12.09 5.28 -16.76
CA ALA A 25 11.33 6.35 -17.36
C ALA A 25 10.57 5.83 -18.59
N VAL A 26 9.42 6.45 -18.87
CA VAL A 26 8.60 6.16 -20.05
C VAL A 26 8.65 7.35 -21.02
N HIS A 27 8.81 7.05 -22.31
CA HIS A 27 8.77 8.03 -23.39
C HIS A 27 7.38 8.02 -24.00
N ARG A 28 6.63 9.12 -23.90
CA ARG A 28 5.23 9.14 -24.37
C ARG A 28 5.12 9.60 -25.82
N THR A 29 4.48 8.79 -26.65
CA THR A 29 4.37 8.99 -28.11
C THR A 29 3.66 10.31 -28.46
N GLY A 30 2.53 10.60 -27.80
CA GLY A 30 1.69 11.75 -28.15
C GLY A 30 2.21 13.12 -27.66
N TYR A 31 3.09 13.13 -26.67
CA TYR A 31 3.63 14.36 -26.06
C TYR A 31 5.11 14.58 -26.34
N ALA A 32 5.82 13.56 -26.83
CA ALA A 32 7.26 13.55 -27.03
C ALA A 32 8.04 13.96 -25.76
N ASP A 33 7.57 13.48 -24.60
CA ASP A 33 8.15 13.77 -23.30
C ASP A 33 8.56 12.50 -22.54
N ILE A 34 9.33 12.70 -21.48
CA ILE A 34 9.87 11.66 -20.62
C ILE A 34 9.30 11.86 -19.22
N THR A 35 8.56 10.87 -18.73
CA THR A 35 7.91 10.94 -17.41
C THR A 35 8.13 9.66 -16.60
N LEU A 36 7.78 9.71 -15.31
CA LEU A 36 7.57 8.50 -14.52
C LEU A 36 6.25 7.82 -14.95
N PRO A 37 6.15 6.48 -14.83
CA PRO A 37 4.93 5.77 -15.19
C PRO A 37 3.79 6.10 -14.24
N LYS A 38 2.62 6.45 -14.79
CA LYS A 38 1.44 6.93 -14.05
C LYS A 38 0.23 7.17 -14.97
N GLY A 39 -0.95 6.80 -14.48
CA GLY A 39 -2.21 7.11 -15.16
C GLY A 39 -3.37 7.37 -14.20
N LYS A 40 -4.58 7.44 -14.76
CA LYS A 40 -5.75 7.96 -14.03
C LYS A 40 -6.41 6.83 -13.24
N VAL A 41 -7.01 7.21 -12.12
CA VAL A 41 -7.83 6.28 -11.34
C VAL A 41 -9.11 5.96 -12.11
N ASP A 42 -9.39 4.67 -12.28
CA ASP A 42 -10.63 4.19 -12.90
C ASP A 42 -11.83 4.27 -11.93
N PRO A 43 -13.07 4.28 -12.43
CA PRO A 43 -14.26 4.25 -11.58
C PRO A 43 -14.25 3.05 -10.62
N GLY A 44 -14.41 3.32 -9.33
CA GLY A 44 -14.38 2.31 -8.27
C GLY A 44 -12.96 1.92 -7.80
N GLU A 45 -11.93 2.37 -8.50
CA GLU A 45 -10.53 2.00 -8.24
C GLU A 45 -9.90 2.89 -7.14
N MET A 46 -9.04 2.31 -6.31
CA MET A 46 -8.24 2.97 -5.28
C MET A 46 -6.81 3.25 -5.76
N LEU A 47 -6.16 4.28 -5.21
CA LEU A 47 -4.88 4.78 -5.73
C LEU A 47 -3.76 3.73 -5.77
N ALA A 48 -3.67 2.86 -4.76
CA ALA A 48 -2.63 1.82 -4.71
C ALA A 48 -2.79 0.77 -5.83
N GLU A 49 -4.03 0.34 -6.12
CA GLU A 49 -4.28 -0.57 -7.25
C GLU A 49 -4.12 0.13 -8.60
N THR A 50 -4.52 1.41 -8.71
CA THR A 50 -4.23 2.24 -9.90
C THR A 50 -2.73 2.28 -10.17
N ALA A 51 -1.89 2.52 -9.16
CA ALA A 51 -0.44 2.63 -9.37
C ALA A 51 0.15 1.35 -10.00
N VAL A 52 -0.20 0.18 -9.46
CA VAL A 52 0.34 -1.09 -10.00
C VAL A 52 -0.24 -1.44 -11.36
N ARG A 53 -1.52 -1.12 -11.61
CA ARG A 53 -2.17 -1.32 -12.90
C ARG A 53 -1.50 -0.45 -13.97
N GLU A 54 -1.37 0.85 -13.72
CA GLU A 54 -0.79 1.81 -14.66
C GLU A 54 0.69 1.51 -14.94
N ILE A 55 1.46 1.17 -13.91
CA ILE A 55 2.84 0.70 -14.10
C ILE A 55 2.87 -0.52 -15.02
N PHE A 56 1.97 -1.49 -14.81
CA PHE A 56 1.92 -2.69 -15.65
C PHE A 56 1.46 -2.38 -17.10
N GLU A 57 0.46 -1.53 -17.28
CA GLU A 57 -0.06 -1.14 -18.60
C GLU A 57 1.00 -0.39 -19.42
N GLU A 58 1.69 0.57 -18.82
CA GLU A 58 2.70 1.38 -19.52
C GLU A 58 4.03 0.64 -19.71
N THR A 59 4.40 -0.28 -18.81
CA THR A 59 5.76 -0.87 -18.78
C THR A 59 5.81 -2.39 -18.97
N GLY A 60 4.67 -3.07 -18.94
CA GLY A 60 4.58 -4.53 -18.92
C GLY A 60 5.16 -5.19 -17.66
N ILE A 61 5.71 -4.44 -16.71
CA ILE A 61 6.40 -4.96 -15.53
C ILE A 61 5.42 -5.04 -14.36
N ARG A 62 5.29 -6.24 -13.78
CA ARG A 62 4.49 -6.44 -12.56
C ARG A 62 5.32 -6.05 -11.35
N VAL A 63 4.78 -5.18 -10.51
CA VAL A 63 5.45 -4.68 -9.31
C VAL A 63 4.56 -4.81 -8.08
N HIS A 64 5.17 -4.71 -6.91
CA HIS A 64 4.48 -4.39 -5.66
C HIS A 64 4.98 -3.05 -5.14
N LEU A 65 4.09 -2.31 -4.48
CA LEU A 65 4.40 -1.00 -3.94
C LEU A 65 5.22 -1.12 -2.65
N GLY A 66 6.26 -0.29 -2.57
CA GLY A 66 6.98 0.05 -1.35
C GLY A 66 6.48 1.37 -0.77
N ILE A 67 7.39 2.17 -0.24
CA ILE A 67 7.09 3.44 0.44
C ILE A 67 6.43 4.48 -0.50
N PRO A 68 5.50 5.32 0.01
CA PRO A 68 5.03 6.48 -0.74
C PRO A 68 6.17 7.50 -0.90
N VAL A 69 6.36 8.00 -2.12
CA VAL A 69 7.48 8.92 -2.47
C VAL A 69 7.03 10.34 -2.80
N GLY A 70 5.72 10.60 -2.81
CA GLY A 70 5.20 11.96 -2.85
C GLY A 70 3.89 12.09 -3.61
N ILE A 71 3.40 13.34 -3.65
CA ILE A 71 2.16 13.71 -4.33
C ILE A 71 2.42 14.94 -5.18
N SER A 72 2.20 14.82 -6.49
CA SER A 72 2.22 15.94 -7.42
C SER A 72 0.83 16.58 -7.52
N ARG A 73 0.78 17.92 -7.54
CA ARG A 73 -0.46 18.69 -7.70
C ARG A 73 -0.27 19.79 -8.74
N TYR A 74 -1.05 19.74 -9.81
CA TYR A 74 -1.01 20.77 -10.87
C TYR A 74 -2.40 20.96 -11.50
N ARG A 75 -2.60 22.08 -12.20
CA ARG A 75 -3.87 22.38 -12.89
C ARG A 75 -3.83 21.88 -14.33
N LEU A 76 -4.92 21.26 -14.77
CA LEU A 76 -5.12 20.89 -16.16
C LEU A 76 -5.59 22.10 -16.98
N PRO A 77 -5.48 22.07 -18.32
CA PRO A 77 -6.11 23.07 -19.19
C PRO A 77 -7.61 23.23 -18.92
N SER A 78 -8.28 22.17 -18.45
CA SER A 78 -9.68 22.19 -18.02
C SER A 78 -9.92 22.88 -16.66
N LYS A 79 -8.94 23.59 -16.10
CA LYS A 79 -8.90 24.22 -14.76
C LYS A 79 -8.97 23.27 -13.55
N ARG A 80 -9.56 22.08 -13.72
CA ARG A 80 -9.53 20.99 -12.73
C ARG A 80 -8.12 20.72 -12.21
N GLN A 81 -8.02 20.50 -10.90
CA GLN A 81 -6.80 20.05 -10.25
C GLN A 81 -6.53 18.58 -10.59
N LYS A 82 -5.30 18.26 -10.98
CA LYS A 82 -4.79 16.89 -11.07
C LYS A 82 -3.90 16.61 -9.88
N ILE A 83 -4.16 15.47 -9.22
CA ILE A 83 -3.43 15.00 -8.04
C ILE A 83 -2.90 13.62 -8.37
N VAL A 84 -1.58 13.45 -8.34
CA VAL A 84 -0.91 12.20 -8.67
C VAL A 84 -0.15 11.69 -7.45
N HIS A 85 -0.44 10.47 -7.01
CA HIS A 85 0.27 9.80 -5.92
C HIS A 85 1.32 8.85 -6.48
N TYR A 86 2.51 8.86 -5.89
CA TYR A 86 3.62 8.02 -6.31
C TYR A 86 4.14 7.15 -5.17
N TRP A 87 4.49 5.91 -5.50
CA TRP A 87 5.16 4.95 -4.63
C TRP A 87 6.50 4.51 -5.21
N SER A 88 7.41 4.04 -4.37
CA SER A 88 8.53 3.24 -4.85
C SER A 88 8.01 1.87 -5.31
N ALA A 89 8.58 1.33 -6.38
CA ALA A 89 8.19 0.04 -6.90
C ALA A 89 9.44 -0.73 -7.37
N HIS A 90 9.79 -1.80 -6.66
CA HIS A 90 10.94 -2.62 -7.03
C HIS A 90 10.56 -3.55 -8.19
N ALA A 91 11.27 -3.43 -9.31
CA ALA A 91 11.16 -4.34 -10.44
C ALA A 91 12.19 -5.46 -10.30
N THR A 92 11.74 -6.67 -9.96
CA THR A 92 12.66 -7.82 -9.88
C THR A 92 13.12 -8.24 -11.27
N GLU A 93 14.27 -8.91 -11.35
CA GLU A 93 14.79 -9.45 -12.61
C GLU A 93 13.80 -10.42 -13.27
N GLU A 94 13.06 -11.21 -12.49
CA GLU A 94 11.97 -12.05 -13.01
C GLU A 94 10.86 -11.21 -13.64
N ALA A 95 10.42 -10.13 -12.99
CA ALA A 95 9.36 -9.27 -13.50
C ALA A 95 9.78 -8.52 -14.77
N ILE A 96 11.04 -8.10 -14.86
CA ILE A 96 11.61 -7.43 -16.04
C ILE A 96 11.70 -8.43 -17.21
N ARG A 97 12.21 -9.65 -16.97
CA ARG A 97 12.26 -10.70 -18.00
C ARG A 97 10.88 -11.12 -18.48
N ALA A 98 9.89 -11.10 -17.60
CA ALA A 98 8.49 -11.40 -17.92
C ALA A 98 7.73 -10.20 -18.50
N SER A 99 8.39 -9.04 -18.72
CA SER A 99 7.71 -7.85 -19.24
C SER A 99 7.11 -8.13 -20.61
N THR A 100 5.85 -7.71 -20.77
CA THR A 100 5.10 -7.83 -22.02
C THR A 100 5.07 -6.53 -22.82
N PHE A 101 5.88 -5.54 -22.45
CA PHE A 101 5.86 -4.23 -23.09
C PHE A 101 6.10 -4.31 -24.59
N ARG A 102 5.26 -3.58 -25.33
CA ARG A 102 5.49 -3.27 -26.73
C ARG A 102 5.17 -1.79 -26.94
N PRO A 103 6.04 -1.05 -27.67
CA PRO A 103 5.73 0.30 -28.10
C PRO A 103 4.34 0.41 -28.69
N ASN A 104 3.59 1.41 -28.25
CA ASN A 104 2.20 1.62 -28.64
C ASN A 104 1.90 3.12 -28.83
N ARG A 105 0.62 3.47 -29.03
CA ARG A 105 0.22 4.86 -29.28
C ARG A 105 0.39 5.78 -28.08
N GLU A 106 0.55 5.23 -26.89
CA GLU A 106 0.75 5.97 -25.65
C GLU A 106 2.23 6.03 -25.26
N ILE A 107 2.91 4.88 -25.22
CA ILE A 107 4.30 4.75 -24.80
C ILE A 107 5.16 4.26 -25.96
N ALA A 108 6.12 5.08 -26.39
CA ALA A 108 7.04 4.80 -27.48
C ALA A 108 8.21 3.93 -27.04
N ALA A 109 8.73 4.15 -25.84
CA ALA A 109 9.89 3.43 -25.33
C ALA A 109 9.95 3.45 -23.80
N LEU A 110 10.67 2.46 -23.26
CA LEU A 110 11.07 2.40 -21.86
C LEU A 110 12.58 2.62 -21.78
N GLU A 111 13.02 3.33 -20.76
CA GLU A 111 14.44 3.57 -20.54
C GLU A 111 14.82 3.44 -19.07
N TRP A 112 15.77 2.55 -18.79
CA TRP A 112 16.41 2.46 -17.49
C TRP A 112 17.53 3.50 -17.40
N MET A 113 17.41 4.44 -16.47
CA MET A 113 18.33 5.56 -16.30
C MET A 113 18.99 5.52 -14.93
N THR A 114 20.26 5.96 -14.85
CA THR A 114 20.86 6.36 -13.57
C THR A 114 20.07 7.52 -12.96
N PRO A 115 20.07 7.69 -11.62
CA PRO A 115 19.43 8.85 -10.98
C PRO A 115 19.82 10.19 -11.59
N LYS A 116 21.13 10.40 -11.83
CA LYS A 116 21.65 11.63 -12.44
C LYS A 116 21.03 11.90 -13.82
N LYS A 117 20.96 10.87 -14.67
CA LYS A 117 20.37 10.99 -16.01
C LYS A 117 18.86 11.22 -15.94
N ALA A 118 18.16 10.52 -15.06
CA ALA A 118 16.71 10.69 -14.90
C ALA A 118 16.35 12.11 -14.44
N LEU A 119 17.07 12.66 -13.45
CA LEU A 119 16.89 14.04 -12.98
C LEU A 119 17.07 15.08 -14.08
N SER A 120 17.97 14.84 -15.04
CA SER A 120 18.20 15.77 -16.16
C SER A 120 17.30 15.52 -17.37
N SER A 121 16.63 14.36 -17.46
CA SER A 121 15.86 13.95 -18.65
C SER A 121 14.35 14.06 -18.47
N LEU A 122 13.85 13.96 -17.23
CA LEU A 122 12.42 14.10 -16.93
C LEU A 122 11.92 15.48 -17.38
N SER A 123 10.84 15.49 -18.17
CA SER A 123 10.37 16.71 -18.84
C SER A 123 9.61 17.66 -17.92
N TYR A 124 9.18 17.20 -16.74
CA TYR A 124 8.35 17.98 -15.83
C TYR A 124 9.01 18.14 -14.45
N PRO A 125 9.08 19.37 -13.90
CA PRO A 125 9.63 19.61 -12.56
C PRO A 125 8.98 18.77 -11.46
N VAL A 126 7.67 18.53 -11.57
CA VAL A 126 6.95 17.71 -10.59
C VAL A 126 7.41 16.25 -10.55
N ASP A 127 7.83 15.67 -11.67
CA ASP A 127 8.38 14.30 -11.69
C ASP A 127 9.82 14.30 -11.13
N VAL A 128 10.57 15.38 -11.34
CA VAL A 128 11.90 15.60 -10.74
C VAL A 128 11.80 15.68 -9.21
N GLU A 129 10.84 16.43 -8.67
CA GLU A 129 10.58 16.51 -7.22
C GLU A 129 10.25 15.13 -6.61
N ILE A 130 9.43 14.33 -7.31
CA ILE A 130 9.11 12.96 -6.89
C ILE A 130 10.38 12.08 -6.88
N LEU A 131 11.21 12.18 -7.92
CA LEU A 131 12.47 11.44 -7.98
C LEU A 131 13.44 11.88 -6.87
N GLN A 132 13.54 13.18 -6.58
CA GLN A 132 14.36 13.69 -5.47
C GLN A 132 13.87 13.16 -4.12
N ASN A 133 12.55 13.11 -3.88
CA ASN A 133 11.99 12.52 -2.67
C ASN A 133 12.33 11.03 -2.54
N PHE A 134 12.22 10.29 -3.64
CA PHE A 134 12.65 8.90 -3.69
C PHE A 134 14.13 8.73 -3.33
N LEU A 135 15.01 9.57 -3.89
CA LEU A 135 16.45 9.49 -3.64
C LEU A 135 16.84 9.76 -2.19
N ARG A 136 16.07 10.56 -1.44
CA ARG A 136 16.30 10.72 0.01
C ARG A 136 16.22 9.37 0.75
N PHE A 137 15.29 8.50 0.39
CA PHE A 137 15.20 7.16 0.99
C PHE A 137 16.33 6.22 0.56
N VAL A 138 16.94 6.47 -0.61
CA VAL A 138 18.13 5.76 -1.08
C VAL A 138 19.33 6.18 -0.24
N ASP A 139 19.53 7.48 -0.08
CA ASP A 139 20.63 8.06 0.70
C ASP A 139 20.55 7.63 2.18
N ASP A 140 19.34 7.54 2.73
CA ASP A 140 19.08 7.05 4.08
C ASP A 140 19.21 5.51 4.23
N GLY A 141 19.40 4.77 3.12
CA GLY A 141 19.58 3.32 3.13
C GLY A 141 18.32 2.51 3.48
N VAL A 142 17.13 3.07 3.26
CA VAL A 142 15.83 2.49 3.66
C VAL A 142 14.90 2.19 2.50
N LEU A 143 15.45 2.12 1.27
CA LEU A 143 14.67 1.88 0.05
C LEU A 143 13.97 0.51 0.02
N SER A 144 14.65 -0.53 0.47
CA SER A 144 14.13 -1.91 0.46
C SER A 144 13.23 -2.16 1.67
N THR A 145 11.91 -2.00 1.50
CA THR A 145 10.94 -2.17 2.58
C THR A 145 10.02 -3.39 2.40
N PHE A 146 9.39 -3.81 3.49
CA PHE A 146 8.24 -4.70 3.49
C PHE A 146 7.10 -4.10 4.33
N PRO A 147 5.83 -4.25 3.91
CA PRO A 147 4.70 -3.69 4.64
C PRO A 147 4.13 -4.65 5.69
N ILE A 148 3.80 -4.11 6.87
CA ILE A 148 2.82 -4.68 7.78
C ILE A 148 1.56 -3.83 7.70
N ILE A 149 0.48 -4.41 7.19
CA ILE A 149 -0.79 -3.74 6.97
C ILE A 149 -1.72 -4.01 8.13
N VAL A 150 -2.17 -2.95 8.80
CA VAL A 150 -3.14 -2.98 9.89
C VAL A 150 -4.51 -2.63 9.31
N LEU A 151 -5.43 -3.59 9.32
CA LEU A 151 -6.74 -3.49 8.69
C LEU A 151 -7.84 -3.56 9.75
N ARG A 152 -8.73 -2.57 9.77
CA ARG A 152 -9.99 -2.70 10.52
C ARG A 152 -10.96 -3.57 9.74
N HIS A 153 -11.66 -4.49 10.42
CA HIS A 153 -12.72 -5.25 9.77
C HIS A 153 -13.76 -4.33 9.09
N ALA A 154 -14.40 -4.84 8.04
CA ALA A 154 -15.45 -4.13 7.32
C ALA A 154 -16.72 -3.96 8.17
N LYS A 155 -17.69 -3.17 7.70
CA LYS A 155 -18.91 -2.88 8.48
C LYS A 155 -19.69 -4.15 8.83
N ALA A 156 -19.82 -4.41 10.13
CA ALA A 156 -20.61 -5.52 10.66
C ALA A 156 -22.09 -5.14 10.84
N THR A 157 -22.96 -6.14 10.99
CA THR A 157 -24.34 -5.96 11.48
C THR A 157 -24.33 -5.17 12.78
N ALA A 158 -25.32 -4.31 13.03
CA ALA A 158 -25.37 -3.52 14.27
C ALA A 158 -25.47 -4.44 15.51
N ARG A 159 -24.93 -4.02 16.66
CA ARG A 159 -24.92 -4.87 17.87
C ARG A 159 -26.34 -5.13 18.37
N GLU A 160 -27.20 -4.12 18.26
CA GLU A 160 -28.60 -4.13 18.68
C GLU A 160 -29.46 -5.05 17.81
N GLN A 161 -28.97 -5.40 16.61
CA GLN A 161 -29.64 -6.27 15.64
C GLN A 161 -29.07 -7.70 15.64
N TRP A 162 -28.22 -8.04 16.62
CA TRP A 162 -27.54 -9.33 16.72
C TRP A 162 -27.80 -9.96 18.09
N SER A 163 -28.35 -11.17 18.10
CA SER A 163 -28.71 -11.90 19.33
C SER A 163 -27.69 -12.96 19.76
N GLY A 164 -26.67 -13.23 18.94
CA GLY A 164 -25.60 -14.18 19.27
C GLY A 164 -24.41 -13.52 19.96
N ALA A 165 -23.35 -14.31 20.21
CA ALA A 165 -22.07 -13.79 20.69
C ALA A 165 -21.50 -12.71 19.74
N ASP A 166 -20.91 -11.62 20.25
CA ASP A 166 -20.40 -10.53 19.39
C ASP A 166 -19.33 -11.03 18.41
N ALA A 167 -18.46 -11.95 18.82
CA ALA A 167 -17.47 -12.58 17.94
C ALA A 167 -18.08 -13.29 16.72
N ALA A 168 -19.33 -13.76 16.82
CA ALA A 168 -20.04 -14.42 15.73
C ALA A 168 -20.75 -13.43 14.77
N ARG A 169 -20.76 -12.13 15.08
CA ARG A 169 -21.49 -11.10 14.32
C ARG A 169 -20.92 -10.98 12.89
N PRO A 170 -21.76 -11.14 11.84
CA PRO A 170 -21.30 -11.13 10.46
C PRO A 170 -21.13 -9.71 9.90
N LEU A 171 -20.52 -9.62 8.72
CA LEU A 171 -20.58 -8.41 7.90
C LEU A 171 -22.01 -8.13 7.44
N ASN A 172 -22.37 -6.85 7.34
CA ASN A 172 -23.60 -6.45 6.66
C ASN A 172 -23.37 -6.28 5.15
N ARG A 173 -24.41 -5.97 4.38
CA ARG A 173 -24.31 -5.78 2.91
C ARG A 173 -23.26 -4.75 2.49
N ARG A 174 -23.12 -3.65 3.24
CA ARG A 174 -22.08 -2.64 2.99
C ARG A 174 -20.70 -3.21 3.30
N GLY A 175 -20.54 -3.92 4.42
CA GLY A 175 -19.29 -4.56 4.80
C GLY A 175 -18.81 -5.58 3.78
N VAL A 176 -19.71 -6.36 3.17
CA VAL A 176 -19.35 -7.29 2.10
C VAL A 176 -18.79 -6.55 0.88
N ARG A 177 -19.41 -5.43 0.46
CA ARG A 177 -18.87 -4.60 -0.64
C ARG A 177 -17.52 -3.99 -0.29
N GLN A 178 -17.37 -3.47 0.92
CA GLN A 178 -16.10 -2.94 1.41
C GLN A 178 -15.00 -4.01 1.42
N ALA A 179 -15.30 -5.24 1.85
CA ALA A 179 -14.34 -6.33 1.85
C ALA A 179 -13.88 -6.71 0.43
N GLN A 180 -14.73 -6.52 -0.58
CA GLN A 180 -14.36 -6.71 -1.99
C GLN A 180 -13.51 -5.54 -2.52
N SER A 181 -13.89 -4.29 -2.21
CA SER A 181 -13.20 -3.12 -2.76
C SER A 181 -11.76 -2.95 -2.26
N ILE A 182 -11.41 -3.54 -1.12
CA ILE A 182 -10.03 -3.50 -0.60
C ILE A 182 -9.13 -4.60 -1.15
N VAL A 183 -9.63 -5.55 -1.95
CA VAL A 183 -8.82 -6.68 -2.46
C VAL A 183 -7.66 -6.19 -3.35
N GLY A 184 -7.96 -5.36 -4.34
CA GLY A 184 -6.96 -4.84 -5.26
C GLY A 184 -5.91 -3.97 -4.57
N PRO A 185 -6.26 -2.93 -3.77
CA PRO A 185 -5.27 -2.09 -3.13
C PRO A 185 -4.44 -2.85 -2.07
N LEU A 186 -5.00 -3.85 -1.36
CA LEU A 186 -4.20 -4.71 -0.49
C LEU A 186 -3.24 -5.61 -1.29
N SER A 187 -3.66 -6.09 -2.46
CA SER A 187 -2.82 -6.91 -3.34
C SER A 187 -1.64 -6.13 -3.92
N ALA A 188 -1.80 -4.82 -4.14
CA ALA A 188 -0.74 -3.93 -4.61
C ALA A 188 0.52 -3.95 -3.74
N PHE A 189 0.39 -4.28 -2.45
CA PHE A 189 1.49 -4.35 -1.48
C PHE A 189 2.11 -5.76 -1.33
N GLY A 190 1.77 -6.70 -2.21
CA GLY A 190 2.44 -8.00 -2.30
C GLY A 190 2.25 -8.92 -1.09
N VAL A 191 1.07 -8.87 -0.47
CA VAL A 191 0.73 -9.59 0.76
C VAL A 191 1.05 -11.09 0.67
N ARG A 192 1.88 -11.58 1.59
CA ARG A 192 2.26 -13.00 1.69
C ARG A 192 1.65 -13.72 2.88
N LYS A 193 1.28 -12.98 3.93
CA LYS A 193 0.60 -13.51 5.11
C LYS A 193 -0.69 -12.76 5.40
N ILE A 194 -1.74 -13.52 5.69
CA ILE A 194 -3.00 -12.99 6.20
C ILE A 194 -3.19 -13.52 7.62
N VAL A 195 -3.25 -12.62 8.58
CA VAL A 195 -3.57 -12.90 9.99
C VAL A 195 -4.84 -12.14 10.32
N SER A 196 -5.75 -12.77 11.05
CA SER A 196 -7.02 -12.17 11.40
C SER A 196 -7.38 -12.52 12.84
N SER A 197 -8.04 -11.61 13.53
CA SER A 197 -8.86 -12.01 14.68
C SER A 197 -9.80 -13.14 14.25
N ASP A 198 -10.01 -14.07 15.16
CA ASP A 198 -10.96 -15.17 15.05
C ASP A 198 -12.43 -14.76 14.91
N ALA A 199 -12.79 -13.50 15.20
CA ALA A 199 -14.14 -12.99 15.00
C ALA A 199 -14.61 -13.11 13.53
N VAL A 200 -15.86 -13.53 13.33
CA VAL A 200 -16.47 -13.80 12.02
C VAL A 200 -16.34 -12.61 11.07
N ARG A 201 -16.62 -11.39 11.54
CA ARG A 201 -16.45 -10.14 10.75
C ARG A 201 -15.02 -9.92 10.27
N CYS A 202 -14.00 -10.21 11.09
CA CYS A 202 -12.59 -10.05 10.72
C CYS A 202 -12.20 -11.08 9.66
N VAL A 203 -12.51 -12.35 9.90
CA VAL A 203 -12.23 -13.44 8.96
C VAL A 203 -12.93 -13.21 7.62
N THR A 204 -14.20 -12.81 7.64
CA THR A 204 -15.00 -12.54 6.44
C THR A 204 -14.46 -11.34 5.67
N THR A 205 -13.90 -10.32 6.34
CA THR A 205 -13.30 -9.14 5.70
C THR A 205 -12.12 -9.52 4.82
N VAL A 206 -11.26 -10.45 5.28
CA VAL A 206 -10.05 -10.86 4.54
C VAL A 206 -10.26 -12.07 3.64
N ALA A 207 -11.44 -12.68 3.65
CA ALA A 207 -11.74 -13.88 2.85
C ALA A 207 -11.62 -13.62 1.33
N PRO A 208 -12.12 -12.51 0.75
CA PRO A 208 -11.92 -12.21 -0.66
C PRO A 208 -10.44 -12.06 -1.04
N LEU A 209 -9.65 -11.38 -0.20
CA LEU A 209 -8.20 -11.25 -0.41
C LEU A 209 -7.49 -12.60 -0.36
N ALA A 210 -7.85 -13.44 0.62
CA ALA A 210 -7.30 -14.77 0.77
C ALA A 210 -7.55 -15.65 -0.47
N ALA A 211 -8.77 -15.58 -1.02
CA ALA A 211 -9.13 -16.27 -2.25
C ALA A 211 -8.33 -15.75 -3.45
N ALA A 212 -8.28 -14.42 -3.65
CA ALA A 212 -7.57 -13.78 -4.76
C ALA A 212 -6.06 -14.11 -4.77
N LEU A 213 -5.44 -14.21 -3.59
CA LEU A 213 -4.01 -14.50 -3.45
C LEU A 213 -3.69 -16.01 -3.32
N GLY A 214 -4.70 -16.87 -3.23
CA GLY A 214 -4.50 -18.30 -2.91
C GLY A 214 -3.79 -18.52 -1.57
N ARG A 215 -4.09 -17.69 -0.55
CA ARG A 215 -3.44 -17.74 0.77
C ARG A 215 -4.40 -18.19 1.87
N LYS A 216 -3.87 -18.93 2.85
CA LYS A 216 -4.61 -19.30 4.06
C LYS A 216 -4.70 -18.13 5.04
N ILE A 217 -5.87 -17.97 5.67
CA ILE A 217 -6.07 -17.04 6.78
C ILE A 217 -5.60 -17.73 8.07
N VAL A 218 -4.66 -17.11 8.79
CA VAL A 218 -4.32 -17.53 10.16
C VAL A 218 -5.21 -16.79 11.13
N ARG A 219 -6.07 -17.54 11.82
CA ARG A 219 -6.95 -17.02 12.88
C ARG A 219 -6.22 -17.06 14.22
N THR A 220 -6.42 -16.04 15.04
CA THR A 220 -5.83 -15.96 16.38
C THR A 220 -6.67 -15.06 17.27
N SER A 221 -6.89 -15.46 18.52
CA SER A 221 -7.60 -14.66 19.52
C SER A 221 -6.72 -13.54 20.10
N LEU A 222 -5.39 -13.68 20.00
CA LEU A 222 -4.40 -12.71 20.51
C LEU A 222 -4.52 -11.26 19.98
N ILE A 223 -5.27 -11.04 18.90
CA ILE A 223 -5.61 -9.71 18.35
C ILE A 223 -7.13 -9.54 18.20
N SER A 224 -7.92 -10.26 19.01
CA SER A 224 -9.37 -10.15 19.09
C SER A 224 -9.79 -9.05 20.05
N GLN A 225 -11.01 -8.54 19.88
CA GLN A 225 -11.60 -7.60 20.83
C GLN A 225 -11.93 -8.28 22.16
N ASP A 226 -12.44 -9.51 22.13
CA ASP A 226 -12.86 -10.23 23.34
C ASP A 226 -11.67 -10.49 24.28
N ASP A 227 -10.52 -10.95 23.76
CA ASP A 227 -9.31 -11.14 24.58
C ASP A 227 -8.74 -9.79 25.03
N TRP A 228 -8.87 -8.74 24.21
CA TRP A 228 -8.43 -7.39 24.57
C TRP A 228 -9.24 -6.83 25.75
N GLU A 229 -10.57 -7.00 25.74
CA GLU A 229 -11.46 -6.59 26.83
C GLU A 229 -11.18 -7.35 28.14
N ARG A 230 -10.70 -8.60 28.05
CA ARG A 230 -10.29 -9.41 29.21
C ARG A 230 -8.84 -9.19 29.67
N GLY A 231 -8.04 -8.42 28.91
CA GLY A 231 -6.61 -8.26 29.18
C GLY A 231 -5.76 -9.50 28.83
N GLU A 232 -6.29 -10.40 28.02
CA GLU A 232 -5.67 -11.67 27.58
C GLU A 232 -5.05 -11.57 26.17
N SER A 233 -5.28 -10.47 25.44
CA SER A 233 -4.70 -10.27 24.11
C SER A 233 -3.17 -10.16 24.18
N ASP A 234 -2.49 -10.66 23.14
CA ASP A 234 -1.03 -10.55 22.99
C ASP A 234 -0.65 -10.12 21.56
N PRO A 235 -0.90 -8.83 21.20
CA PRO A 235 -0.46 -8.28 19.93
C PRO A 235 1.06 -8.38 19.77
N ARG A 236 1.83 -8.24 20.87
CA ARG A 236 3.30 -8.29 20.88
C ARG A 236 3.84 -9.57 20.24
N SER A 237 3.32 -10.74 20.62
CA SER A 237 3.76 -12.02 20.04
C SER A 237 3.38 -12.18 18.57
N VAL A 238 2.25 -11.61 18.13
CA VAL A 238 1.86 -11.62 16.72
C VAL A 238 2.79 -10.71 15.91
N ILE A 239 2.99 -9.47 16.37
CA ILE A 239 3.80 -8.46 15.68
C ILE A 239 5.28 -8.82 15.66
N GLY A 240 5.86 -9.24 16.79
CA GLY A 240 7.25 -9.66 16.84
C GLY A 240 7.56 -10.77 15.83
N ARG A 241 6.63 -11.72 15.64
CA ARG A 241 6.75 -12.76 14.59
C ARG A 241 6.65 -12.19 13.17
N ARG A 242 5.82 -11.17 12.93
CA ARG A 242 5.68 -10.54 11.60
C ARG A 242 6.92 -9.72 11.25
N VAL A 243 7.38 -8.86 12.16
CA VAL A 243 8.59 -8.03 11.99
C VAL A 243 9.80 -8.93 11.72
N ARG A 244 10.05 -9.95 12.56
CA ARG A 244 11.15 -10.90 12.34
C ARG A 244 11.07 -11.67 11.03
N SER A 245 9.87 -11.86 10.47
CA SER A 245 9.70 -12.60 9.22
C SER A 245 10.11 -11.81 7.98
N GLY A 246 10.18 -10.47 8.05
CA GLY A 246 10.55 -9.61 6.92
C GLY A 246 9.62 -9.75 5.71
N LYS A 247 8.37 -10.19 5.90
CA LYS A 247 7.46 -10.56 4.81
C LYS A 247 6.19 -9.70 4.84
N PRO A 248 5.71 -9.22 3.68
CA PRO A 248 4.46 -8.48 3.57
C PRO A 248 3.29 -9.21 4.23
N ALA A 249 2.54 -8.55 5.11
CA ALA A 249 1.46 -9.15 5.86
C ALA A 249 0.27 -8.21 6.06
N VAL A 250 -0.95 -8.76 6.09
CA VAL A 250 -2.17 -8.08 6.54
C VAL A 250 -2.59 -8.67 7.89
N LEU A 251 -2.91 -7.79 8.83
CA LEU A 251 -3.48 -8.10 10.13
C LEU A 251 -4.86 -7.44 10.23
N CYS A 252 -5.92 -8.24 10.20
CA CYS A 252 -7.29 -7.75 10.34
C CYS A 252 -7.76 -7.87 11.79
N SER A 253 -8.16 -6.76 12.39
CA SER A 253 -8.58 -6.68 13.79
C SER A 253 -9.69 -5.63 13.99
N HIS A 254 -9.87 -5.15 15.22
CA HIS A 254 -10.98 -4.33 15.71
C HIS A 254 -10.47 -2.96 16.13
N GLY A 255 -11.32 -1.93 16.01
CA GLY A 255 -10.96 -0.54 16.33
C GLY A 255 -10.19 -0.36 17.65
N PRO A 256 -10.65 -0.92 18.78
CA PRO A 256 -9.95 -0.78 20.07
C PRO A 256 -8.57 -1.44 20.12
N VAL A 257 -8.30 -2.43 19.27
CA VAL A 257 -7.06 -3.24 19.27
C VAL A 257 -6.01 -2.67 18.31
N LEU A 258 -6.40 -1.88 17.30
CA LEU A 258 -5.47 -1.31 16.31
C LEU A 258 -4.39 -0.40 16.93
N PRO A 259 -4.69 0.45 17.94
CA PRO A 259 -3.67 1.23 18.63
C PRO A 259 -2.55 0.37 19.24
N ASP A 260 -2.90 -0.78 19.84
CA ASP A 260 -1.93 -1.68 20.45
C ASP A 260 -1.10 -2.38 19.38
N ILE A 261 -1.72 -2.80 18.29
CA ILE A 261 -1.02 -3.37 17.12
C ILE A 261 0.04 -2.40 16.58
N LEU A 262 -0.31 -1.13 16.36
CA LEU A 262 0.66 -0.14 15.86
C LEU A 262 1.72 0.20 16.91
N SER A 263 1.34 0.26 18.18
CA SER A 263 2.27 0.49 19.29
C SER A 263 3.30 -0.62 19.40
N GLU A 264 2.90 -1.87 19.20
CA GLU A 264 3.80 -3.03 19.19
C GLU A 264 4.69 -3.06 17.94
N ILE A 265 4.22 -2.56 16.78
CA ILE A 265 5.10 -2.39 15.61
C ILE A 265 6.18 -1.37 15.94
N ALA A 266 5.81 -0.21 16.49
CA ALA A 266 6.76 0.82 16.87
C ALA A 266 7.79 0.31 17.90
N LEU A 267 7.35 -0.41 18.93
CA LEU A 267 8.26 -1.02 19.91
C LEU A 267 9.19 -2.05 19.27
N ALA A 268 8.66 -2.94 18.44
CA ALA A 268 9.44 -4.00 17.80
C ALA A 268 10.52 -3.47 16.84
N THR A 269 10.38 -2.23 16.37
CA THR A 269 11.33 -1.57 15.47
C THR A 269 12.11 -0.44 16.14
N GLY A 270 11.94 -0.20 17.44
CA GLY A 270 12.63 0.88 18.16
C GLY A 270 12.17 2.29 17.78
N THR A 271 10.99 2.43 17.16
CA THR A 271 10.45 3.72 16.73
C THR A 271 9.88 4.48 17.92
N MET A 272 10.22 5.77 18.05
CA MET A 272 9.59 6.63 19.05
C MET A 272 8.09 6.76 18.79
N ARG A 273 7.30 6.56 19.85
CA ARG A 273 5.85 6.72 19.81
C ARG A 273 5.49 8.19 19.65
N GLY A 274 4.47 8.47 18.85
CA GLY A 274 3.95 9.82 18.64
C GLY A 274 2.51 9.82 18.17
N SER A 275 1.93 11.01 18.03
CA SER A 275 0.53 11.20 17.63
C SER A 275 0.19 10.57 16.28
N TYR A 276 1.17 10.44 15.38
CA TYR A 276 1.01 9.80 14.06
C TYR A 276 0.53 8.34 14.15
N LEU A 277 0.91 7.59 15.20
CA LEU A 277 0.40 6.23 15.42
C LEU A 277 -1.09 6.24 15.79
N GLY A 278 -1.52 7.23 16.56
CA GLY A 278 -2.94 7.43 16.89
C GLY A 278 -3.75 7.66 15.62
N SER A 279 -3.31 8.57 14.75
CA SER A 279 -3.95 8.83 13.45
C SER A 279 -4.01 7.59 12.56
N ALA A 280 -2.94 6.80 12.49
CA ALA A 280 -2.90 5.56 11.72
C ALA A 280 -3.75 4.42 12.31
N SER A 281 -4.04 4.44 13.62
CA SER A 281 -4.93 3.45 14.25
C SER A 281 -6.42 3.82 14.16
N SER A 282 -6.73 5.10 13.94
CA SER A 282 -8.10 5.63 13.87
C SER A 282 -8.76 5.33 12.51
N LEU A 283 -8.91 4.05 12.22
CA LEU A 283 -9.40 3.55 10.93
C LEU A 283 -10.91 3.39 10.94
N GLU A 284 -11.59 3.87 9.91
CA GLU A 284 -12.98 3.50 9.62
C GLU A 284 -13.10 2.01 9.22
N PRO A 285 -14.30 1.40 9.26
CA PRO A 285 -14.46 0.00 8.85
C PRO A 285 -13.97 -0.24 7.41
N ALA A 286 -13.14 -1.28 7.24
CA ALA A 286 -12.39 -1.62 6.03
C ALA A 286 -11.29 -0.64 5.60
N SER A 287 -11.01 0.42 6.37
CA SER A 287 -9.80 1.21 6.19
C SER A 287 -8.58 0.45 6.73
N PHE A 288 -7.42 0.72 6.14
CA PHE A 288 -6.16 0.12 6.57
C PHE A 288 -5.01 1.11 6.54
N SER A 289 -4.03 0.88 7.41
CA SER A 289 -2.74 1.55 7.35
C SER A 289 -1.65 0.59 6.93
N VAL A 290 -0.78 1.03 6.03
CA VAL A 290 0.40 0.29 5.57
C VAL A 290 1.60 0.85 6.29
N VAL A 291 2.23 0.03 7.13
CA VAL A 291 3.44 0.38 7.87
C VAL A 291 4.64 -0.19 7.13
N HIS A 292 5.47 0.67 6.56
CA HIS A 292 6.65 0.29 5.79
C HIS A 292 7.86 0.15 6.70
N LEU A 293 8.42 -1.05 6.75
CA LEU A 293 9.58 -1.39 7.57
C LEU A 293 10.76 -1.73 6.68
N SER A 294 11.97 -1.30 7.05
CA SER A 294 13.17 -1.63 6.29
C SER A 294 13.49 -3.13 6.39
N THR A 295 13.81 -3.72 5.25
CA THR A 295 14.26 -5.12 5.12
C THR A 295 15.74 -5.25 5.49
N THR A 296 16.52 -4.22 5.19
CA THR A 296 17.98 -4.20 5.31
C THR A 296 18.46 -3.55 6.60
N ASN A 297 17.66 -2.65 7.18
CA ASN A 297 17.98 -1.96 8.42
C ASN A 297 16.79 -1.97 9.39
N PRO A 298 16.51 -3.10 10.07
CA PRO A 298 15.38 -3.22 10.99
C PRO A 298 15.41 -2.23 12.17
N GLY A 299 16.58 -1.65 12.48
CA GLY A 299 16.76 -0.64 13.52
C GLY A 299 16.40 0.80 13.08
N SER A 300 16.12 1.03 11.80
CA SER A 300 15.67 2.34 11.28
C SER A 300 14.25 2.72 11.72
N GLY A 301 13.54 1.85 12.44
CA GLY A 301 12.17 2.10 12.84
C GLY A 301 11.17 1.96 11.69
N ILE A 302 10.04 2.64 11.86
CA ILE A 302 9.00 2.77 10.84
C ILE A 302 9.44 3.84 9.83
N ILE A 303 9.58 3.44 8.56
CA ILE A 303 10.04 4.33 7.49
C ILE A 303 8.93 5.25 7.02
N ALA A 304 7.72 4.70 6.85
CA ALA A 304 6.55 5.44 6.45
C ALA A 304 5.28 4.74 6.92
N ILE A 305 4.22 5.52 7.15
CA ILE A 305 2.85 5.02 7.30
C ILE A 305 1.96 5.77 6.31
N GLU A 306 1.12 5.02 5.60
CA GLU A 306 0.06 5.56 4.77
C GLU A 306 -1.28 4.91 5.14
N THR A 307 -2.36 5.68 5.04
CA THR A 307 -3.71 5.23 5.39
C THR A 307 -4.60 5.28 4.17
N HIS A 308 -5.37 4.21 3.98
CA HIS A 308 -6.26 3.99 2.85
C HIS A 308 -7.67 3.76 3.33
N GLU A 309 -8.61 4.49 2.74
CA GLU A 309 -10.04 4.36 3.03
C GLU A 309 -10.76 3.63 1.89
N PRO A 310 -11.68 2.71 2.20
CA PRO A 310 -12.37 1.95 1.18
C PRO A 310 -13.27 2.88 0.36
N LYS A 311 -13.22 2.77 -0.97
CA LYS A 311 -14.26 3.35 -1.82
C LYS A 311 -15.52 2.47 -1.75
N PRO A 312 -16.68 3.03 -1.38
CA PRO A 312 -17.93 2.29 -1.24
C PRO A 312 -18.61 1.93 -2.57
#